data_AF-A0A966LM61-F1
#
_entry.id   AF-A0A966LM61-F1
#
_cell.length_a   1.000
_cell.length_b   1.000
_cell.length_c   1.000
_cell.angle_alpha   90.00
_cell.angle_beta   90.00
_cell.angle_gamma   90.00
#
_symmetry.space_group_name_H-M   'P 1'
#
loop_
_entity.id
_entity.type
_entity.pdbx_description
1 polymer ?
#
loop_
_entity_poly.entity_id
_entity_poly.type
_entity_poly.pdbx_seq_one_letter_code
_entity_poly.pdbx_strand_id
1 'polypeptide(L)'
;MITKLLIVTITVLGLASCSNNRSKEQLKQETPKALEDKSSSYEIVSDRSYDDLVESLYQELVSKDITLKKLEDKINELNKSKSDSTKLFNKFNGKNQSYFISASRKVSAIKDSVLRNKINSLLSAQLEHYNSKVVRHNELLKLIETKQMTISDLHNVLKVVRTLPLIDKYQRDNLPNTRSLEGYLKQQDETLKIADTVSKN
;
A
#
# COMPACT_ATOMS: atom_id res chain seq x y z
N MET A 1 -63.23 -48.41 -8.81
CA MET A 1 -63.80 -48.73 -7.49
C MET A 1 -62.90 -48.12 -6.43
N ILE A 2 -63.48 -47.25 -5.61
CA ILE A 2 -62.84 -46.49 -4.54
C ILE A 2 -62.81 -47.38 -3.30
N THR A 3 -61.67 -47.45 -2.59
CA THR A 3 -61.65 -47.35 -1.12
C THR A 3 -60.27 -46.92 -0.63
N LYS A 4 -60.30 -45.86 0.17
CA LYS A 4 -59.21 -45.19 0.86
C LYS A 4 -58.86 -45.91 2.18
N LEU A 5 -57.81 -45.38 2.83
CA LEU A 5 -57.63 -45.09 4.27
C LEU A 5 -56.61 -46.01 4.99
N LEU A 6 -55.37 -45.51 5.27
CA LEU A 6 -54.85 -44.88 6.53
C LEU A 6 -54.40 -45.95 7.56
N ILE A 7 -53.31 -45.88 8.36
CA ILE A 7 -52.57 -44.80 9.04
C ILE A 7 -51.22 -45.37 9.57
N VAL A 8 -50.14 -44.55 9.47
CA VAL A 8 -49.05 -44.24 10.42
C VAL A 8 -48.49 -45.30 11.39
N THR A 9 -47.15 -45.50 11.35
CA THR A 9 -46.31 -45.41 12.57
C THR A 9 -44.89 -44.95 12.25
N ILE A 10 -44.46 -43.95 13.02
CA ILE A 10 -43.14 -43.33 13.11
C ILE A 10 -42.24 -44.19 14.00
N THR A 11 -40.99 -44.44 13.59
CA THR A 11 -39.88 -44.52 14.57
C THR A 11 -38.59 -43.96 13.98
N VAL A 12 -38.05 -43.00 14.71
CA VAL A 12 -36.84 -42.21 14.49
C VAL A 12 -35.64 -42.92 15.16
N LEU A 13 -34.43 -42.48 14.80
CA LEU A 13 -33.14 -42.61 15.49
C LEU A 13 -32.26 -43.82 15.14
N GLY A 14 -31.40 -43.62 14.14
CA GLY A 14 -30.04 -44.14 14.13
C GLY A 14 -29.06 -42.97 14.23
N LEU A 15 -28.73 -42.53 15.46
CA LEU A 15 -27.58 -41.68 15.71
C LEU A 15 -26.32 -42.53 15.46
N ALA A 16 -25.78 -42.47 14.25
CA ALA A 16 -24.41 -42.86 14.00
C ALA A 16 -23.49 -41.84 14.70
N SER A 17 -23.23 -42.06 15.99
CA SER A 17 -22.19 -41.37 16.74
C SER A 17 -20.83 -41.87 16.25
N CYS A 18 -20.35 -41.31 15.15
CA CYS A 18 -18.93 -41.31 14.85
C CYS A 18 -18.29 -40.21 15.70
N SER A 19 -17.76 -40.59 16.87
CA SER A 19 -16.78 -39.82 17.60
C SER A 19 -15.46 -39.81 16.83
N ASN A 20 -15.42 -39.08 15.72
CA ASN A 20 -14.15 -38.69 15.13
C ASN A 20 -13.85 -37.29 15.68
N ASN A 21 -13.32 -37.26 16.90
CA ASN A 21 -12.75 -36.07 17.48
C ASN A 21 -11.41 -35.78 16.77
N ARG A 22 -11.48 -35.53 15.47
CA ARG A 22 -10.50 -34.68 14.82
C ARG A 22 -10.85 -33.30 15.31
N SER A 23 -10.20 -32.90 16.40
CA SER A 23 -9.84 -31.52 16.59
C SER A 23 -9.39 -31.03 15.22
N LYS A 24 -10.24 -30.27 14.54
CA LYS A 24 -9.74 -29.24 13.65
C LYS A 24 -8.88 -28.43 14.60
N GLU A 25 -7.58 -28.67 14.53
CA GLU A 25 -6.58 -27.68 14.82
C GLU A 25 -6.98 -26.49 13.95
N GLN A 26 -7.91 -25.70 14.47
CA GLN A 26 -8.13 -24.36 14.04
C GLN A 26 -6.77 -23.76 14.37
N LEU A 27 -5.90 -23.63 13.36
CA LEU A 27 -4.71 -22.83 13.47
C LEU A 27 -5.19 -21.56 14.16
N LYS A 28 -4.89 -21.42 15.45
CA LYS A 28 -5.10 -20.16 16.15
C LYS A 28 -4.21 -19.24 15.36
N GLN A 29 -4.82 -18.43 14.51
CA GLN A 29 -4.09 -17.45 13.74
C GLN A 29 -3.60 -16.47 14.80
N GLU A 30 -2.35 -16.69 15.23
CA GLU A 30 -1.66 -15.91 16.24
C GLU A 30 -1.77 -14.43 15.85
N THR A 31 -1.92 -13.57 16.85
CA THR A 31 -1.91 -12.12 16.64
C THR A 31 -0.69 -11.78 15.79
N PRO A 32 -0.86 -11.02 14.69
CA PRO A 32 0.29 -10.60 13.89
C PRO A 32 1.38 -10.01 14.78
N LYS A 33 2.65 -10.33 14.54
CA LYS A 33 3.77 -9.90 15.39
C LYS A 33 3.86 -8.38 15.50
N ALA A 34 3.43 -7.70 14.43
CA ALA A 34 3.34 -6.24 14.39
C ALA A 34 2.31 -5.64 15.37
N LEU A 35 1.39 -6.46 15.89
CA LEU A 35 0.32 -6.10 16.83
C LEU A 35 0.50 -6.73 18.21
N GLU A 36 1.57 -7.50 18.44
CA GLU A 36 1.89 -8.07 19.74
C GLU A 36 2.53 -6.99 20.62
N ASP A 37 1.97 -6.81 21.83
CA ASP A 37 2.60 -5.95 22.83
C ASP A 37 3.93 -6.58 23.25
N LYS A 38 5.06 -5.85 23.07
CA LYS A 38 6.38 -6.27 23.53
C LYS A 38 6.43 -6.31 25.07
N SER A 39 5.86 -7.35 25.68
CA SER A 39 5.80 -7.51 27.14
C SER A 39 6.92 -8.43 27.66
N SER A 40 8.19 -8.10 27.44
CA SER A 40 9.31 -8.51 28.33
C SER A 40 10.68 -8.03 27.84
N SER A 41 11.37 -7.30 28.71
CA SER A 41 12.83 -7.22 28.91
C SER A 41 13.78 -7.13 27.70
N TYR A 42 14.45 -5.98 27.58
CA TYR A 42 15.84 -5.85 27.12
C TYR A 42 16.25 -6.65 25.87
N GLU A 43 15.59 -6.42 24.74
CA GLU A 43 16.23 -6.63 23.45
C GLU A 43 16.32 -5.28 22.73
N ILE A 44 17.54 -4.74 22.72
CA ILE A 44 17.96 -3.64 21.87
C ILE A 44 17.95 -4.17 20.43
N VAL A 45 16.77 -4.27 19.83
CA VAL A 45 16.62 -4.34 18.38
C VAL A 45 16.45 -2.90 17.93
N SER A 46 17.53 -2.38 17.35
CA SER A 46 17.71 -1.04 16.82
C SER A 46 16.42 -0.28 16.52
N ASP A 47 16.20 0.75 17.32
CA ASP A 47 15.28 1.88 17.12
C ASP A 47 15.44 2.48 15.71
N ARG A 48 14.67 1.96 14.75
CA ARG A 48 14.32 2.70 13.54
C ARG A 48 12.85 2.56 13.28
N SER A 49 12.18 3.65 13.60
CA SER A 49 10.79 3.97 13.29
C SER A 49 9.75 3.25 14.12
N TYR A 50 8.93 4.08 14.74
CA TYR A 50 7.52 3.85 14.98
C TYR A 50 6.88 3.48 13.62
N ASP A 51 7.01 2.20 13.27
CA ASP A 51 6.89 1.65 11.91
C ASP A 51 5.46 1.77 11.37
N ASP A 52 5.35 2.06 10.08
CA ASP A 52 4.10 2.00 9.34
C ASP A 52 3.44 0.62 9.57
N LEU A 53 2.38 0.60 10.39
CA LEU A 53 1.73 -0.65 10.80
C LEU A 53 1.12 -1.38 9.60
N VAL A 54 0.69 -0.65 8.57
CA VAL A 54 0.22 -1.24 7.32
C VAL A 54 1.39 -1.94 6.63
N GLU A 55 2.56 -1.34 6.58
CA GLU A 55 3.76 -1.96 6.02
C GLU A 55 4.16 -3.21 6.80
N SER A 56 4.25 -3.13 8.14
CA SER A 56 4.65 -4.25 8.98
C SER A 56 3.70 -5.44 8.85
N LEU A 57 2.38 -5.18 8.87
CA LEU A 57 1.37 -6.23 8.64
C LEU A 57 1.45 -6.81 7.23
N TYR A 58 1.67 -5.97 6.22
CA TYR A 58 1.81 -6.43 4.85
C TYR A 58 3.06 -7.28 4.65
N GLN A 59 4.21 -6.90 5.22
CA GLN A 59 5.44 -7.69 5.13
C GLN A 59 5.30 -9.05 5.83
N GLU A 60 4.55 -9.13 6.92
CA GLU A 60 4.22 -10.41 7.53
C GLU A 60 3.41 -11.30 6.56
N LEU A 61 2.45 -10.73 5.82
CA LEU A 61 1.71 -11.45 4.77
C LEU A 61 2.62 -11.87 3.61
N VAL A 62 3.51 -10.99 3.14
CA VAL A 62 4.51 -11.29 2.09
C VAL A 62 5.41 -12.46 2.48
N SER A 63 5.81 -12.55 3.76
CA SER A 63 6.65 -13.64 4.25
C SER A 63 5.97 -15.02 4.20
N LYS A 64 4.63 -15.05 4.14
CA LYS A 64 3.80 -16.25 4.19
C LYS A 64 3.15 -16.59 2.84
N ASP A 65 3.03 -15.62 1.92
CA ASP A 65 2.36 -15.76 0.63
C ASP A 65 3.35 -15.63 -0.55
N ILE A 66 3.56 -16.72 -1.28
CA ILE A 66 4.49 -16.78 -2.43
C ILE A 66 4.09 -15.85 -3.58
N THR A 67 2.80 -15.57 -3.74
CA THR A 67 2.29 -14.68 -4.79
C THR A 67 2.61 -13.23 -4.44
N LEU A 68 2.40 -12.83 -3.19
CA LEU A 68 2.80 -11.50 -2.69
C LEU A 68 4.31 -11.32 -2.78
N LYS A 69 5.09 -12.32 -2.36
CA LYS A 69 6.56 -12.29 -2.51
C LYS A 69 6.99 -12.09 -3.96
N LYS A 70 6.40 -12.84 -4.90
CA LYS A 70 6.71 -12.71 -6.33
C LYS A 70 6.34 -11.33 -6.88
N LEU A 71 5.27 -10.71 -6.38
CA LEU A 71 4.90 -9.35 -6.74
C LEU A 71 5.95 -8.34 -6.26
N GLU A 72 6.38 -8.43 -4.99
CA GLU A 72 7.44 -7.56 -4.45
C GLU A 72 8.74 -7.68 -5.22
N ASP A 73 9.16 -8.91 -5.53
CA ASP A 73 10.37 -9.17 -6.30
C ASP A 73 10.29 -8.49 -7.69
N LYS A 74 9.13 -8.57 -8.36
CA LYS A 74 8.90 -7.92 -9.66
C LYS A 74 8.89 -6.39 -9.57
N ILE A 75 8.25 -5.82 -8.56
CA ILE A 75 8.24 -4.36 -8.34
C ILE A 75 9.67 -3.88 -8.10
N ASN A 76 10.44 -4.60 -7.29
CA ASN A 76 11.84 -4.29 -7.01
C ASN A 76 12.72 -4.39 -8.27
N GLU A 77 12.54 -5.42 -9.09
CA GLU A 77 13.25 -5.58 -10.36
C GLU A 77 12.94 -4.43 -11.34
N LEU A 78 11.66 -4.05 -11.48
CA LEU A 78 11.25 -2.92 -12.30
C LEU A 78 11.86 -1.60 -11.83
N ASN A 79 11.86 -1.35 -10.52
CA ASN A 79 12.44 -0.13 -9.95
C ASN A 79 13.96 -0.06 -10.18
N LYS A 80 14.68 -1.17 -10.06
CA LYS A 80 16.13 -1.25 -10.32
C LYS A 80 16.46 -1.02 -11.80
N SER A 81 15.66 -1.60 -12.71
CA SER A 81 15.93 -1.57 -14.16
C SER A 81 15.48 -0.28 -14.87
N LYS A 82 14.64 0.56 -14.24
CA LYS A 82 14.12 1.80 -14.84
C LYS A 82 15.22 2.74 -15.34
N SER A 83 16.22 3.00 -14.49
CA SER A 83 17.29 3.95 -14.79
C SER A 83 18.03 3.50 -16.04
N ASP A 84 18.47 2.24 -16.08
CA ASP A 84 19.22 1.69 -17.21
C ASP A 84 18.42 1.67 -18.50
N SER A 85 17.13 1.32 -18.44
CA SER A 85 16.25 1.23 -19.60
C SER A 85 16.01 2.58 -20.30
N THR A 86 16.06 3.69 -19.55
CA THR A 86 15.79 5.04 -20.08
C THR A 86 17.06 5.88 -20.29
N LYS A 87 18.19 5.46 -19.70
CA LYS A 87 19.45 6.20 -19.65
C LYS A 87 19.99 6.63 -21.01
N LEU A 88 20.01 5.72 -21.99
CA LEU A 88 20.59 5.97 -23.31
C LEU A 88 19.84 7.10 -24.03
N PHE A 89 18.52 7.00 -24.09
CA PHE A 89 17.70 8.01 -24.74
C PHE A 89 17.71 9.33 -23.97
N ASN A 90 17.62 9.31 -22.63
CA ASN A 90 17.70 10.53 -21.81
C ASN A 90 19.02 11.27 -22.03
N LYS A 91 20.14 10.55 -22.09
CA LYS A 91 21.46 11.12 -22.40
C LYS A 91 21.52 11.70 -23.81
N PHE A 92 21.00 10.98 -24.80
CA PHE A 92 20.94 11.44 -26.18
C PHE A 92 20.07 12.71 -26.32
N ASN A 93 18.86 12.68 -25.76
CA ASN A 93 17.93 13.80 -25.79
C ASN A 93 18.48 15.02 -25.04
N GLY A 94 19.07 14.82 -23.86
CA GLY A 94 19.68 15.89 -23.09
C GLY A 94 20.82 16.60 -23.84
N LYS A 95 21.64 15.86 -24.61
CA LYS A 95 22.68 16.46 -25.47
C LYS A 95 22.07 17.31 -26.59
N ASN A 96 21.01 16.82 -27.25
CA ASN A 96 20.33 17.57 -28.32
C ASN A 96 19.68 18.85 -27.76
N GLN A 97 18.97 18.74 -26.64
CA GLN A 97 18.41 19.91 -25.94
C GLN A 97 19.50 20.93 -25.59
N SER A 98 20.63 20.49 -25.05
CA SER A 98 21.76 21.36 -24.72
C SER A 98 22.34 22.07 -25.96
N TYR A 99 22.39 21.38 -27.10
CA TYR A 99 22.79 21.98 -28.37
C TYR A 99 21.83 23.09 -28.80
N PHE A 100 20.51 22.82 -28.84
CA PHE A 100 19.52 23.81 -29.27
C PHE A 100 19.48 25.02 -28.33
N ILE A 101 19.62 24.83 -27.02
CA ILE A 101 19.77 25.93 -26.05
C ILE A 101 21.01 26.78 -26.37
N SER A 102 22.15 26.13 -26.62
CA SER A 102 23.41 26.83 -26.91
C SER A 102 23.37 27.56 -28.26
N ALA A 103 22.79 26.93 -29.28
CA ALA A 103 22.60 27.51 -30.59
C ALA A 103 21.67 28.73 -30.51
N SER A 104 20.53 28.62 -29.81
CA SER A 104 19.59 29.72 -29.61
C SER A 104 20.26 30.94 -28.96
N ARG A 105 21.08 30.73 -27.92
CA ARG A 105 21.88 31.82 -27.30
C ARG A 105 22.82 32.49 -28.28
N LYS A 106 23.53 31.72 -29.11
CA LYS A 106 24.44 32.25 -30.13
C LYS A 106 23.69 33.03 -31.21
N VAL A 107 22.54 32.54 -31.66
CA VAL A 107 21.70 33.24 -32.66
C VAL A 107 21.18 34.56 -32.09
N SER A 108 20.72 34.57 -30.84
CA SER A 108 20.27 35.79 -30.16
C SER A 108 21.36 36.85 -30.01
N ALA A 109 22.64 36.46 -29.99
CA ALA A 109 23.76 37.39 -29.94
C ALA A 109 24.08 38.07 -31.29
N ILE A 110 23.55 37.57 -32.41
CA ILE A 110 23.76 38.14 -33.75
C ILE A 110 23.12 39.53 -33.80
N LYS A 111 23.89 40.55 -34.20
CA LYS A 111 23.43 41.95 -34.25
C LYS A 111 22.58 42.25 -35.48
N ASP A 112 22.99 41.73 -36.64
CA ASP A 112 22.21 41.80 -37.87
C ASP A 112 20.86 41.08 -37.69
N SER A 113 19.77 41.84 -37.73
CA SER A 113 18.41 41.33 -37.49
C SER A 113 17.93 40.42 -38.62
N VAL A 114 18.30 40.70 -39.87
CA VAL A 114 17.91 39.90 -41.04
C VAL A 114 18.60 38.55 -40.96
N LEU A 115 19.92 38.55 -40.70
CA LEU A 115 20.69 37.33 -40.50
C LEU A 115 20.18 36.54 -39.29
N ARG A 116 19.95 37.19 -38.14
CA ARG A 116 19.42 36.54 -36.94
C ARG A 116 18.10 35.84 -37.20
N ASN A 117 17.16 36.50 -37.87
CA ASN A 117 15.85 35.92 -38.18
C ASN A 117 15.96 34.74 -39.14
N LYS A 118 16.86 34.82 -40.13
CA LYS A 118 17.15 33.70 -41.05
C LYS A 118 17.68 32.48 -40.30
N ILE A 119 18.66 32.65 -39.42
CA ILE A 119 19.21 31.53 -38.65
C ILE A 119 18.22 30.99 -37.61
N ASN A 120 17.41 31.85 -36.99
CA ASN A 120 16.33 31.41 -36.09
C ASN A 120 15.34 30.50 -36.80
N SER A 121 14.98 30.82 -38.05
CA SER A 121 14.07 30.00 -38.85
C SER A 121 14.65 28.62 -39.14
N LEU A 122 15.94 28.56 -39.51
CA LEU A 122 16.66 27.30 -39.72
C LEU A 122 16.74 26.46 -38.43
N LEU A 123 17.04 27.12 -37.30
CA LEU A 123 17.13 26.44 -36.01
C LEU A 123 15.78 25.86 -35.59
N SER A 124 14.69 26.61 -35.81
CA SER A 124 13.32 26.18 -35.48
C SER A 124 12.90 24.99 -36.33
N ALA A 125 13.13 25.04 -37.65
CA ALA A 125 12.84 23.91 -38.54
C ALA A 125 13.63 22.65 -38.16
N GLN A 126 14.90 22.80 -37.78
CA GLN A 126 15.71 21.67 -37.34
C GLN A 126 15.24 21.10 -35.99
N LEU A 127 14.78 21.95 -35.07
CA LEU A 127 14.19 21.52 -33.80
C LEU A 127 12.87 20.77 -34.01
N GLU A 128 11.99 21.27 -34.88
CA GLU A 128 10.74 20.58 -35.24
C GLU A 128 11.02 19.22 -35.87
N HIS A 129 11.96 19.14 -36.81
CA HIS A 129 12.37 17.89 -37.42
C HIS A 129 12.97 16.93 -36.40
N TYR A 130 13.80 17.40 -35.46
CA TYR A 130 14.30 16.58 -34.36
C TYR A 130 13.16 16.05 -33.48
N ASN A 131 12.25 16.93 -33.07
CA ASN A 131 11.10 16.58 -32.24
C ASN A 131 10.24 15.50 -32.91
N SER A 132 10.02 15.59 -34.22
CA SER A 132 9.30 14.58 -35.01
C SER A 132 9.96 13.19 -34.95
N LYS A 133 11.30 13.11 -34.92
CA LYS A 133 12.05 11.85 -34.84
C LYS A 133 11.99 11.20 -33.47
N VAL A 134 11.78 11.99 -32.42
CA VAL A 134 11.79 11.50 -31.03
C VAL A 134 10.40 11.38 -30.42
N VAL A 135 9.32 11.67 -31.16
CA VAL A 135 7.92 11.55 -30.69
C VAL A 135 7.70 10.20 -30.02
N ARG A 136 8.03 9.10 -30.71
CA ARG A 136 7.81 7.76 -30.19
C ARG A 136 8.56 7.48 -28.88
N HIS A 137 9.76 8.01 -28.72
CA HIS A 137 10.54 7.85 -27.50
C HIS A 137 9.89 8.60 -26.33
N ASN A 138 9.44 9.83 -26.57
CA ASN A 138 8.76 10.64 -25.56
C ASN A 138 7.42 10.01 -25.13
N GLU A 139 6.66 9.46 -26.07
CA GLU A 139 5.44 8.69 -25.76
C GLU A 139 5.72 7.49 -24.86
N LEU A 140 6.78 6.73 -25.16
CA LEU A 140 7.18 5.58 -24.37
C LEU A 140 7.62 5.99 -22.96
N LEU A 141 8.40 7.07 -22.82
CA LEU A 141 8.78 7.60 -21.51
C LEU A 141 7.54 7.98 -20.68
N LYS A 142 6.59 8.73 -21.27
CA LYS A 142 5.34 9.09 -20.61
C LYS A 142 4.52 7.86 -20.20
N LEU A 143 4.48 6.85 -21.05
CA LEU A 143 3.79 5.60 -20.76
C LEU A 143 4.47 4.81 -19.62
N ILE A 144 5.80 4.78 -19.58
CA ILE A 144 6.58 4.17 -18.50
C ILE A 144 6.25 4.86 -17.16
N GLU A 145 6.26 6.20 -17.13
CA GLU A 145 5.93 6.98 -15.93
C GLU A 145 4.50 6.73 -15.46
N THR A 146 3.54 6.74 -16.39
CA THR A 146 2.12 6.46 -16.08
C THR A 146 1.94 5.06 -15.51
N LYS A 147 2.58 4.05 -16.10
CA LYS A 147 2.53 2.66 -15.61
C LYS A 147 3.19 2.51 -14.25
N GLN A 148 4.29 3.21 -13.99
CA GLN A 148 4.94 3.18 -12.68
C GLN A 148 4.06 3.78 -11.60
N MET A 149 3.41 4.92 -11.87
CA MET A 149 2.43 5.52 -10.96
C MET A 149 1.29 4.55 -10.68
N THR A 150 0.73 3.94 -11.73
CA THR A 150 -0.34 2.94 -11.60
C THR A 150 0.08 1.75 -10.74
N ILE A 151 1.30 1.22 -10.93
CA ILE A 151 1.83 0.12 -10.11
C ILE A 151 1.97 0.55 -8.66
N SER A 152 2.47 1.75 -8.40
CA SER A 152 2.60 2.29 -7.05
C SER A 152 1.26 2.43 -6.34
N ASP A 153 0.25 2.99 -7.03
CA ASP A 153 -1.09 3.17 -6.47
C ASP A 153 -1.76 1.83 -6.16
N LEU A 154 -1.70 0.88 -7.11
CA LEU A 154 -2.23 -0.46 -6.93
C LEU A 154 -1.51 -1.21 -5.81
N HIS A 155 -0.20 -1.02 -5.66
CA HIS A 155 0.57 -1.60 -4.56
C HIS A 155 0.10 -1.04 -3.21
N ASN A 156 -0.08 0.28 -3.09
CA ASN A 156 -0.60 0.89 -1.86
C ASN A 156 -2.02 0.41 -1.53
N VAL A 157 -2.90 0.32 -2.53
CA VAL A 157 -4.25 -0.25 -2.36
C VAL A 157 -4.18 -1.70 -1.86
N LEU A 158 -3.31 -2.52 -2.47
CA LEU A 158 -3.13 -3.91 -2.07
C LEU A 158 -2.70 -4.01 -0.60
N LYS A 159 -1.71 -3.21 -0.17
CA LYS A 159 -1.24 -3.19 1.23
C LYS A 159 -2.39 -2.92 2.20
N VAL A 160 -3.18 -1.89 1.95
CA VAL A 160 -4.33 -1.53 2.79
C VAL A 160 -5.39 -2.63 2.79
N VAL A 161 -5.83 -3.08 1.61
CA VAL A 161 -6.90 -4.09 1.48
C VAL A 161 -6.51 -5.41 2.14
N ARG A 162 -5.24 -5.81 2.04
CA ARG A 162 -4.75 -7.07 2.62
C ARG A 162 -4.58 -7.00 4.13
N THR A 163 -4.33 -5.83 4.69
CA THR A 163 -4.08 -5.65 6.14
C THR A 163 -5.34 -5.28 6.92
N LEU A 164 -6.37 -4.71 6.27
CA LEU A 164 -7.66 -4.38 6.90
C LEU A 164 -8.29 -5.55 7.70
N PRO A 165 -8.38 -6.79 7.17
CA PRO A 165 -8.96 -7.89 7.95
C PRO A 165 -8.14 -8.27 9.19
N LEU A 166 -6.82 -8.03 9.18
CA LEU A 166 -5.94 -8.36 10.30
C LEU A 166 -6.19 -7.39 11.45
N ILE A 167 -6.26 -6.08 11.16
CA ILE A 167 -6.53 -5.08 12.20
C ILE A 167 -7.97 -5.17 12.72
N ASP A 168 -8.94 -5.46 11.86
CA ASP A 168 -10.34 -5.69 12.25
C ASP A 168 -10.48 -6.93 13.15
N LYS A 169 -9.77 -8.03 12.84
CA LYS A 169 -9.68 -9.19 13.75
C LYS A 169 -9.04 -8.81 15.09
N TYR A 170 -7.91 -8.10 15.07
CA TYR A 170 -7.24 -7.66 16.29
C TYR A 170 -8.16 -6.80 17.17
N GLN A 171 -8.87 -5.84 16.58
CA GLN A 171 -9.82 -5.00 17.28
C GLN A 171 -10.90 -5.85 17.96
N ARG A 172 -11.53 -6.78 17.24
CA ARG A 172 -12.55 -7.66 17.85
C ARG A 172 -12.01 -8.53 18.98
N ASP A 173 -10.83 -9.10 18.77
CA ASP A 173 -10.27 -10.10 19.69
C ASP A 173 -9.62 -9.47 20.92
N ASN A 174 -9.17 -8.21 20.82
CA ASN A 174 -8.36 -7.54 21.85
C ASN A 174 -8.99 -6.26 22.42
N LEU A 175 -10.20 -5.86 21.99
CA LEU A 175 -10.87 -4.68 22.54
C LEU A 175 -11.11 -4.85 24.06
N PRO A 176 -10.50 -4.02 24.92
CA PRO A 176 -10.73 -4.11 26.36
C PRO A 176 -12.17 -3.77 26.70
N ASN A 177 -12.75 -4.45 27.69
CA ASN A 177 -14.06 -4.07 28.21
C ASN A 177 -14.00 -2.72 28.95
N THR A 178 -15.13 -2.03 29.04
CA THR A 178 -15.23 -0.68 29.61
C THR A 178 -15.24 -0.66 31.14
N ARG A 179 -15.32 -1.81 31.82
CA ARG A 179 -15.57 -1.85 33.28
C ARG A 179 -14.48 -1.15 34.09
N SER A 180 -13.22 -1.27 33.68
CA SER A 180 -12.12 -0.58 34.36
C SER A 180 -12.23 0.93 34.23
N LEU A 181 -12.66 1.42 33.06
CA LEU A 181 -12.87 2.85 32.81
C LEU A 181 -14.09 3.36 33.60
N GLU A 182 -15.19 2.62 33.57
CA GLU A 182 -16.41 2.92 34.34
C GLU A 182 -16.15 2.94 35.85
N GLY A 183 -15.36 1.98 36.34
CA GLY A 183 -14.96 1.91 37.74
C GLY A 183 -14.13 3.13 38.15
N TYR A 184 -13.17 3.54 37.32
CA TYR A 184 -12.37 4.74 37.57
C TYR A 184 -13.21 6.02 37.52
N LEU A 185 -14.14 6.14 36.56
CA LEU A 185 -15.05 7.28 36.47
C LEU A 185 -15.89 7.42 37.75
N LYS A 186 -16.42 6.31 38.27
CA LYS A 186 -17.18 6.32 39.52
C LYS A 186 -16.35 6.82 40.71
N GLN A 187 -15.08 6.41 40.80
CA GLN A 187 -14.17 6.89 41.85
C GLN A 187 -13.92 8.40 41.74
N GLN A 188 -13.83 8.93 40.51
CA GLN A 188 -13.71 10.37 40.28
C GLN A 188 -14.97 11.12 40.76
N ASP A 189 -16.17 10.62 40.42
CA ASP A 189 -17.43 11.23 40.83
C ASP A 189 -17.60 11.28 42.36
N GLU A 190 -17.20 10.21 43.05
CA GLU A 190 -17.20 10.14 44.51
C GLU A 190 -16.21 11.16 45.11
N THR A 191 -15.01 11.27 44.53
CA THR A 191 -13.98 12.21 44.99
C THR A 191 -14.43 13.67 44.79
N LEU A 192 -15.04 13.99 43.65
CA LEU A 192 -15.54 15.33 43.36
C LEU A 192 -16.65 15.76 44.33
N LYS A 193 -17.57 14.86 44.68
CA LYS A 193 -18.60 15.12 45.70
C LYS A 193 -18.00 15.46 47.06
N ILE A 194 -16.95 14.73 47.46
CA ILE A 194 -16.22 15.00 48.70
C ILE A 194 -15.56 16.38 48.62
N ALA A 195 -14.85 16.68 47.54
CA ALA A 195 -14.15 17.95 47.36
C ALA A 195 -15.10 19.16 47.37
N ASP A 196 -16.26 19.06 46.70
CA ASP A 196 -17.29 20.12 46.68
C ASP A 196 -17.91 20.33 48.07
N THR A 197 -18.19 19.25 48.79
CA THR A 197 -18.70 19.31 50.17
C THR A 197 -17.73 20.00 51.11
N VAL A 198 -16.43 19.69 50.99
CA VAL A 198 -15.38 20.31 51.82
C VAL A 198 -15.17 21.78 51.45
N SER A 199 -15.32 22.16 50.18
CA SER A 199 -15.09 23.53 49.71
C SER A 199 -16.22 24.52 50.03
N LYS A 200 -17.40 24.01 50.43
CA LYS A 200 -18.59 24.81 50.78
C LYS A 200 -18.78 25.04 52.28
N ASN A 201 -17.94 24.43 53.11
CA ASN A 201 -17.87 24.64 54.57
C ASN A 201 -16.67 25.55 54.91
#